data_AF-A0A6V8NQ51-F1
#
_entry.id   AF-A0A6V8NQ51-F1
#
_cell.length_a   1.000
_cell.length_b   1.000
_cell.length_c   1.000
_cell.angle_alpha   90.00
_cell.angle_beta   90.00
_cell.angle_gamma   90.00
#
_symmetry.space_group_name_H-M   'P 1'
#
loop_
_entity.id
_entity.type
_entity.pdbx_description
1 polymer ?
#
loop_
_entity_poly.entity_id
_entity_poly.type
_entity_poly.pdbx_seq_one_letter_code
_entity_poly.pdbx_strand_id
1 'polypeptide(L)' 'MKTAKYIDEEILVKKAVELLIKELGPVEAIRFINIPKGKRMESVRRHREWQKHLDKEQFYAEIWRRREGIESSLERQGGC' A
#
# COMPACT_ATOMS: atom_id res chain seq x y z
N MET A 1 20.21 -15.58 6.64
CA MET A 1 18.79 -15.20 6.85
C MET A 1 18.19 -16.19 7.83
N LYS A 2 17.65 -15.75 8.97
CA LYS A 2 17.02 -16.67 9.94
C LYS A 2 15.75 -17.22 9.29
N THR A 3 15.69 -18.53 9.08
CA THR A 3 14.52 -19.24 8.57
C THR A 3 13.39 -19.08 9.58
N ALA A 4 12.46 -18.16 9.30
CA ALA A 4 11.27 -18.00 10.12
C ALA A 4 10.43 -19.27 9.98
N LYS A 5 10.45 -20.11 11.02
CA LYS A 5 9.54 -21.26 11.14
C LYS A 5 8.16 -20.67 11.43
N TYR A 6 7.33 -20.59 10.40
CA TYR A 6 5.96 -20.10 10.55
C TYR A 6 5.18 -21.04 11.48
N ILE A 7 4.41 -20.45 12.38
CA ILE A 7 3.43 -21.18 13.18
C ILE A 7 2.31 -21.59 12.21
N ASP A 8 1.78 -22.79 12.40
CA ASP A 8 0.61 -23.25 11.66
C ASP A 8 -0.55 -22.25 11.79
N GLU A 9 -1.28 -22.03 10.69
CA GLU A 9 -2.30 -21.00 10.61
C GLU A 9 -3.43 -21.24 11.61
N GLU A 10 -3.84 -22.50 11.80
CA GLU A 10 -4.90 -22.86 12.74
C GLU A 10 -4.46 -22.58 14.19
N ILE A 11 -3.22 -22.95 14.52
CA ILE A 11 -2.61 -22.68 15.83
C ILE A 11 -2.52 -21.18 16.08
N LEU A 12 -2.12 -20.40 15.07
CA LEU A 12 -2.00 -18.95 15.16
C LEU A 12 -3.37 -18.30 15.40
N VAL A 13 -4.39 -18.70 14.64
CA VAL A 13 -5.76 -18.17 14.78
C VAL A 13 -6.29 -18.46 16.17
N LYS A 14 -6.16 -19.69 16.67
CA LYS A 14 -6.61 -20.07 18.01
C LYS A 14 -5.96 -19.21 19.09
N LYS A 15 -4.62 -19.09 19.04
CA LYS A 15 -3.87 -18.28 19.99
C LYS A 15 -4.26 -16.80 19.94
N ALA A 16 -4.52 -16.26 18.74
CA ALA A 16 -4.95 -14.88 18.58
C ALA A 16 -6.35 -14.64 19.18
N VAL A 17 -7.30 -15.55 18.95
CA VAL A 17 -8.64 -15.47 19.54
C VAL A 17 -8.59 -15.55 21.06
N GLU A 18 -7.79 -16.46 21.62
CA GLU A 18 -7.61 -16.58 23.07
C GLU A 18 -7.06 -15.28 23.69
N LEU A 19 -6.06 -14.66 23.06
CA LEU A 19 -5.52 -13.37 23.49
C LEU A 19 -6.55 -12.25 23.37
N LEU A 20 -7.31 -12.18 22.28
CA LEU A 20 -8.34 -11.16 22.09
C LEU A 20 -9.43 -11.27 23.16
N ILE A 21 -9.92 -12.48 23.44
CA ILE A 21 -10.93 -12.70 24.47
C ILE A 21 -10.38 -12.36 25.86
N LYS A 22 -9.12 -12.69 26.12
CA LYS A 22 -8.48 -12.40 27.42
C LYS A 22 -8.32 -10.90 27.66
N GLU A 23 -7.89 -10.14 26.65
CA GLU A 23 -7.55 -8.72 26.82
C GLU A 23 -8.74 -7.78 26.61
N LEU A 24 -9.64 -8.09 25.67
CA LEU A 24 -10.78 -7.23 25.32
C LEU A 24 -12.10 -7.72 25.90
N GLY A 25 -12.15 -8.97 26.35
CA GLY A 25 -13.41 -9.65 26.68
C GLY A 25 -14.11 -10.19 25.44
N PRO A 26 -15.04 -11.15 25.61
CA PRO A 26 -15.67 -11.86 24.49
C PRO A 26 -16.47 -10.95 23.55
N VAL A 27 -17.14 -9.93 24.08
CA VAL A 27 -17.99 -9.01 23.29
C VAL A 27 -17.13 -8.13 22.37
N GLU A 28 -16.12 -7.45 22.92
CA GLU A 28 -15.25 -6.57 22.12
C GLU A 28 -14.31 -7.38 21.21
N ALA A 29 -13.91 -8.59 21.59
CA ALA A 29 -13.15 -9.49 20.72
C ALA A 29 -13.95 -9.86 19.46
N ILE A 30 -15.22 -10.25 19.61
CA ILE A 30 -16.11 -10.56 18.48
C ILE A 30 -16.35 -9.30 17.63
N ARG A 31 -16.56 -8.14 18.26
CA ARG A 31 -16.70 -6.88 17.55
C ARG A 31 -15.46 -6.59 16.72
N PHE A 32 -14.26 -6.70 17.29
CA PHE A 32 -12.98 -6.48 16.62
C PHE A 32 -12.81 -7.37 15.37
N ILE A 33 -13.08 -8.67 15.51
CA ILE A 33 -13.00 -9.63 14.39
C ILE A 33 -13.97 -9.24 13.26
N ASN A 34 -15.14 -8.72 13.63
CA ASN A 34 -16.18 -8.30 12.68
C ASN A 34 -16.08 -6.85 12.25
N ILE A 35 -15.06 -6.08 12.66
CA ILE A 35 -14.89 -4.71 12.18
C ILE A 35 -14.78 -4.79 10.65
N PRO A 36 -15.70 -4.17 9.90
CA PRO A 36 -15.60 -4.16 8.46
C PRO A 36 -14.27 -3.47 8.12
N LYS A 37 -13.34 -4.22 7.52
CA LYS A 37 -12.11 -3.64 6.99
C LYS A 37 -12.54 -2.48 6.13
N GLY A 38 -12.16 -1.25 6.51
CA GLY A 38 -12.59 -0.03 5.83
C GLY A 38 -12.49 -0.28 4.33
N LYS A 39 -13.62 -0.14 3.62
CA LYS A 39 -13.74 -0.59 2.22
C LYS A 39 -12.49 -0.12 1.49
N ARG A 40 -11.70 -1.07 0.94
CA ARG A 40 -10.53 -0.73 0.13
C ARG A 40 -11.02 0.32 -0.85
N MET A 41 -10.48 1.53 -0.74
CA MET A 41 -10.84 2.59 -1.68
C MET A 41 -10.58 2.04 -3.08
N GLU A 42 -11.59 2.07 -3.95
CA GLU A 42 -11.45 1.57 -5.31
C GLU A 42 -10.24 2.28 -5.95
N SER A 43 -9.45 1.55 -6.74
CA SER A 43 -8.15 2.02 -7.21
C SER A 43 -8.24 3.31 -8.01
N VAL A 44 -9.28 3.49 -8.82
CA VAL A 44 -9.53 4.74 -9.53
C VAL A 44 -9.89 5.86 -8.56
N ARG A 45 -10.71 5.61 -7.55
CA ARG A 45 -10.99 6.61 -6.50
C ARG A 45 -9.73 7.06 -5.78
N ARG A 46 -8.87 6.12 -5.37
CA ARG A 46 -7.58 6.41 -4.73
C ARG A 46 -6.67 7.23 -5.65
N HIS A 47 -6.62 6.86 -6.93
CA HIS A 47 -5.81 7.58 -7.91
C HIS A 47 -6.33 9.00 -8.14
N ARG A 48 -7.65 9.19 -8.23
CA ARG A 48 -8.26 10.52 -8.37
C ARG A 48 -8.01 11.40 -7.15
N GLU A 49 -8.06 10.85 -5.95
CA GLU A 49 -7.69 11.60 -4.75
C GLU A 49 -6.22 11.99 -4.76
N TRP A 50 -5.32 11.07 -5.13
CA TRP A 50 -3.92 11.39 -5.34
C TRP A 50 -3.71 12.51 -6.37
N GLN A 51 -4.39 12.45 -7.53
CA GLN A 51 -4.32 13.49 -8.56
C GLN A 51 -4.77 14.87 -8.06
N LYS A 52 -5.76 14.94 -7.15
CA LYS A 52 -6.22 16.20 -6.57
C LYS A 52 -5.20 16.88 -5.67
N HIS A 53 -4.27 16.12 -5.10
CA HIS A 53 -3.21 16.67 -4.24
C HIS A 53 -2.01 17.19 -5.04
N LEU A 54 -1.97 17.00 -6.35
CA LEU A 54 -0.90 17.47 -7.20
C LEU A 54 -1.16 18.90 -7.68
N ASP A 55 -0.13 19.73 -7.61
CA ASP A 55 -0.05 20.93 -8.43
C ASP A 55 0.21 20.49 -9.88
N LYS A 56 -0.77 20.75 -10.76
CA LYS A 56 -0.73 20.29 -12.15
C LYS A 56 0.46 20.88 -12.88
N GLU A 57 0.72 22.17 -12.71
CA GLU A 57 1.75 22.89 -13.46
C GLU A 57 3.14 22.39 -13.06
N GLN A 58 3.37 22.20 -11.76
CA GLN A 58 4.63 21.66 -11.26
C GLN A 58 4.86 20.21 -11.72
N PHE A 59 3.84 19.36 -11.58
CA PHE A 59 3.93 17.95 -11.95
C PHE A 59 4.22 17.79 -13.45
N TYR A 60 3.52 18.55 -14.26
CA TYR A 60 3.69 18.58 -15.70
C TYR A 60 5.07 19.09 -16.12
N ALA A 61 5.55 20.18 -15.53
CA ALA A 61 6.90 20.69 -15.78
C ALA A 61 7.99 19.66 -15.42
N GLU A 62 7.79 18.89 -14.35
CA GLU A 62 8.72 17.82 -13.96
C GLU A 62 8.71 16.66 -14.96
N ILE A 63 7.53 16.20 -15.39
CA ILE A 63 7.40 15.11 -16.36
C ILE A 63 8.01 15.48 -17.71
N TRP A 64 7.74 16.69 -18.21
CA TRP A 64 8.29 17.13 -19.48
C TRP A 64 9.79 17.37 -19.43
N ARG A 65 10.30 18.00 -18.36
CA ARG A 65 11.75 18.12 -18.14
C ARG A 65 12.44 16.76 -18.09
N ARG A 66 11.83 15.79 -17.41
CA ARG A 66 12.36 14.42 -17.35
C ARG A 66 12.37 13.75 -18.72
N ARG A 67 11.35 13.97 -19.56
CA ARG A 67 11.28 13.43 -20.92
C ARG A 67 12.35 14.04 -21.84
N GLU A 68 12.53 15.35 -21.81
CA GLU A 68 13.55 16.06 -22.59
C GLU A 68 14.99 15.66 -22.18
N GLY A 69 15.22 15.37 -20.90
CA GLY A 69 16.48 14.81 -20.42
C GLY A 69 16.79 13.39 -20.93
N ILE A 70 15.77 12.61 -21.27
CA ILE A 70 15.91 11.25 -21.82
C ILE A 70 16.16 11.32 -23.33
N GLU A 71 15.43 12.17 -24.06
CA GLU A 71 15.63 12.40 -25.50
C GLU A 71 17.05 12.92 -25.78
N SER A 72 17.56 13.87 -24.99
CA SER A 72 18.96 14.37 -25.07
C SER A 72 20.05 13.38 -24.65
N SER A 73 19.68 12.26 -24.00
CA SER A 73 20.61 11.18 -23.65
C SER A 73 20.64 10.08 -24.72
N LEU A 74 19.53 9.88 -25.43
CA LEU A 74 19.43 8.98 -26.59
C LEU A 74 20.10 9.57 -27.84
N GLU A 75 20.00 10.88 -28.07
CA GLU A 75 20.70 11.55 -29.19
C GLU A 75 22.23 11.51 -29.03
N ARG A 76 22.76 11.43 -27.80
CA ARG A 76 24.19 11.28 -27.54
C ARG A 76 24.73 9.86 -27.76
N GLN A 77 23.86 8.85 -27.89
CA GLN A 77 24.27 7.45 -28.16
C GLN A 77 24.03 7.03 -29.62
N GLY A 78 23.51 7.92 -30.47
CA GLY A 78 23.27 7.67 -31.90
C GLY A 78 24.28 8.35 -32.84
N GLY A 79 25.36 8.95 -32.32
CA GLY A 79 26.40 9.62 -33.12
C GLY A 79 27.73 8.87 -33.06
N CYS A 80 27.95 8.01 -34.06
CA CYS A 80 29.15 7.19 -34.35
C CYS A 80 29.46 6.02 -33.41
#